data_AF-A0A138AQ19-F1
#
_entry.id   AF-A0A138AQ19-F1
#
_cell.length_a   1.000
_cell.length_b   1.000
_cell.length_c   1.000
_cell.angle_alpha   90.00
_cell.angle_beta   90.00
_cell.angle_gamma   90.00
#
_symmetry.space_group_name_H-M   'P 1'
#
loop_
_entity.id
_entity.type
_entity.pdbx_description
1 polymer ?
#
loop_
_entity_poly.entity_id
_entity_poly.type
_entity_poly.pdbx_seq_one_letter_code
_entity_poly.pdbx_strand_id
1 'polypeptide(L)'
;MTGSGTADLRVQGGSAEDFGQALRALFAAAGNPTLTATAAAVSVSGGDRVSVQKLSNWCSGRHLPDRFDTIAPVLVWLIVRARDQALAASSGQARAAEAPAGPGSIRHWYRLFTTAKAPTTSGDHTAAIGAAELLLAHPDPGVDAHLAEEQIAAAIVQLTGIDPTTGEPVATDVPATALPADAADLLSAAGLTITAPASTHTAELVRWADASIPLLWDRAAPLIERHHLALAARTGLLADAARWHAQPDPHTLYTWQQLTTCGRHLHTLPPAIVTTTEGTTALAAQPPTRAYRFGDGATAEHIPSPALPFWDASHTAAERQLTVHRLIMATVIAVIALAVITAAIAGALTS
;
A
#
# COMPACT_ATOMS: atom_id res chain seq x y z
N MET A 1 -23.24 -15.27 38.64
CA MET A 1 -23.92 -13.96 38.48
C MET A 1 -22.85 -12.92 38.20
N THR A 2 -22.91 -12.31 37.00
CA THR A 2 -22.45 -10.96 36.58
C THR A 2 -21.02 -10.52 36.96
N GLY A 3 -20.13 -10.13 36.05
CA GLY A 3 -20.22 -9.93 34.60
C GLY A 3 -18.89 -9.42 34.05
N SER A 4 -18.47 -9.95 32.91
CA SER A 4 -17.35 -9.45 32.10
C SER A 4 -17.73 -8.12 31.47
N GLY A 5 -16.99 -7.06 31.79
CA GLY A 5 -17.01 -5.79 31.07
C GLY A 5 -15.77 -5.70 30.17
N THR A 6 -15.91 -6.15 28.93
CA THR A 6 -14.97 -5.91 27.84
C THR A 6 -14.89 -4.41 27.56
N ALA A 7 -13.83 -3.76 28.04
CA ALA A 7 -13.44 -2.43 27.60
C ALA A 7 -12.74 -2.56 26.24
N ASP A 8 -13.58 -2.50 25.21
CA ASP A 8 -13.25 -2.39 23.80
C ASP A 8 -12.61 -1.00 23.56
N LEU A 9 -11.30 -0.91 23.79
CA LEU A 9 -10.48 0.26 23.50
C LEU A 9 -10.22 0.32 22.00
N ARG A 10 -11.17 0.94 21.31
CA ARG A 10 -11.18 1.22 19.87
C ARG A 10 -9.92 1.96 19.43
N VAL A 11 -9.08 1.27 18.68
CA VAL A 11 -8.06 1.85 17.79
C VAL A 11 -8.78 2.27 16.50
N GLN A 12 -9.44 3.43 16.49
CA GLN A 12 -10.22 3.95 15.35
C GLN A 12 -9.88 5.41 14.98
N GLY A 13 -8.69 5.89 15.33
CA GLY A 13 -8.42 7.33 15.45
C GLY A 13 -7.90 8.08 14.22
N GLY A 14 -7.76 7.47 13.04
CA GLY A 14 -7.20 8.18 11.86
C GLY A 14 -8.28 8.88 11.04
N SER A 15 -8.93 8.13 10.16
CA SER A 15 -9.76 8.68 9.07
C SER A 15 -11.10 9.28 9.52
N ALA A 16 -11.70 8.76 10.59
CA ALA A 16 -12.96 9.29 11.13
C ALA A 16 -12.77 10.59 11.94
N GLU A 17 -11.66 10.68 12.66
CA GLU A 17 -11.27 11.89 13.38
C GLU A 17 -10.90 13.02 12.41
N ASP A 18 -10.20 12.69 11.33
CA ASP A 18 -9.88 13.62 10.23
C ASP A 18 -11.15 14.19 9.58
N PHE A 19 -12.13 13.33 9.28
CA PHE A 19 -13.43 13.78 8.80
C PHE A 19 -14.12 14.72 9.80
N GLY A 20 -14.09 14.38 11.10
CA GLY A 20 -14.64 15.22 12.16
C GLY A 20 -13.93 16.56 12.30
N GLN A 21 -12.61 16.59 12.14
CA GLN A 21 -11.79 17.81 12.16
C GLN A 21 -12.08 18.70 10.95
N ALA A 22 -12.12 18.12 9.75
CA ALA A 22 -12.52 18.83 8.55
C ALA A 22 -13.92 19.44 8.70
N LEU A 23 -14.87 18.67 9.25
CA LEU A 23 -16.24 19.14 9.50
C LEU A 23 -16.27 20.33 10.45
N ARG A 24 -15.50 20.28 11.56
CA ARG A 24 -15.36 21.41 12.49
C ARG A 24 -14.76 22.65 11.82
N ALA A 25 -13.75 22.48 10.96
CA ALA A 25 -13.19 23.58 10.19
C ALA A 25 -14.23 24.21 9.24
N LEU A 26 -15.10 23.40 8.61
CA LEU A 26 -16.19 23.90 7.79
C LEU A 26 -17.24 24.67 8.61
N PHE A 27 -17.55 24.23 9.83
CA PHE A 27 -18.39 24.99 10.76
C PHE A 27 -17.78 26.36 11.08
N ALA A 28 -16.47 26.42 11.33
CA ALA A 28 -15.76 27.68 11.55
C ALA A 28 -15.84 28.59 10.32
N ALA A 29 -15.57 28.06 9.14
CA ALA A 29 -15.68 28.81 7.87
C ALA A 29 -17.11 29.30 7.60
N ALA A 30 -18.14 28.58 8.04
CA ALA A 30 -19.55 28.97 7.94
C ALA A 30 -20.00 30.00 9.00
N GLY A 31 -19.07 30.54 9.79
CA GLY A 31 -19.34 31.53 10.84
C GLY A 31 -19.82 30.90 12.16
N ASN A 32 -19.35 29.69 12.47
CA ASN A 32 -19.68 28.94 13.69
C ASN A 32 -21.20 28.85 13.99
N PRO A 33 -22.03 28.36 13.07
CA PRO A 33 -23.44 28.14 13.36
C PRO A 33 -23.60 27.08 14.46
N THR A 34 -24.58 27.27 15.35
CA THR A 34 -24.86 26.28 16.39
C THR A 34 -25.38 24.98 15.78
N LEU A 35 -25.08 23.83 16.39
CA LEU A 35 -25.58 22.53 15.91
C LEU A 35 -27.12 22.50 15.82
N THR A 36 -27.80 23.19 16.74
CA THR A 36 -29.26 23.33 16.74
C THR A 36 -29.76 24.12 15.52
N ALA A 37 -29.10 25.24 15.19
CA ALA A 37 -29.45 26.03 14.01
C ALA A 37 -29.21 25.24 12.72
N THR A 38 -28.09 24.53 12.63
CA THR A 38 -27.77 23.67 11.47
C THR A 38 -28.78 22.54 11.31
N ALA A 39 -29.11 21.82 12.39
CA ALA A 39 -30.12 20.75 12.36
C ALA A 39 -31.49 21.27 11.92
N ALA A 40 -31.91 22.43 12.44
CA ALA A 40 -33.17 23.05 12.06
C ALA A 40 -33.19 23.47 10.58
N ALA A 41 -32.12 24.10 10.10
CA ALA A 41 -32.03 24.58 8.72
C ALA A 41 -32.12 23.43 7.69
N VAL A 42 -31.49 22.30 7.99
CA VAL A 42 -31.47 21.12 7.10
C VAL A 42 -32.77 20.31 7.17
N SER A 43 -33.47 20.34 8.32
CA SER A 43 -34.75 19.64 8.50
C SER A 43 -35.92 20.26 7.72
N VAL A 44 -35.81 21.54 7.32
CA VAL A 44 -36.83 22.22 6.49
C VAL A 44 -36.85 21.68 5.06
N SER A 45 -35.77 21.02 4.62
CA SER A 45 -35.61 20.50 3.25
C SER A 45 -36.21 19.10 3.02
N GLY A 46 -37.01 18.58 3.96
CA GLY A 46 -37.83 17.36 3.75
C GLY A 46 -37.08 16.02 3.85
N GLY A 47 -35.82 16.03 4.31
CA GLY A 47 -35.02 14.82 4.53
C GLY A 47 -35.18 14.20 5.94
N ASP A 48 -34.62 13.01 6.11
CA ASP A 48 -34.55 12.31 7.39
C ASP A 48 -33.93 13.21 8.48
N ARG A 49 -34.57 13.29 9.66
CA ARG A 49 -34.22 14.33 10.67
C ARG A 49 -32.81 14.10 11.22
N VAL A 50 -31.89 15.00 10.86
CA VAL A 50 -30.56 15.07 11.46
C VAL A 50 -30.67 15.73 12.84
N SER A 51 -30.43 14.96 13.91
CA SER A 51 -30.48 15.47 15.28
C SER A 51 -29.17 16.15 15.68
N VAL A 52 -29.22 17.04 16.68
CA VAL A 52 -28.05 17.69 17.29
C VAL A 52 -27.04 16.66 17.79
N GLN A 53 -27.52 15.55 18.38
CA GLN A 53 -26.66 14.47 18.85
C GLN A 53 -25.90 13.79 17.70
N LYS A 54 -26.57 13.54 16.56
CA LYS A 54 -25.91 12.97 15.38
C LYS A 54 -24.82 13.91 14.87
N LEU A 55 -25.11 15.21 14.72
CA LEU A 55 -24.12 16.21 14.31
C LEU A 55 -22.92 16.27 15.26
N SER A 56 -23.16 16.25 16.56
CA SER A 56 -22.09 16.25 17.57
C SER A 56 -21.21 15.01 17.43
N ASN A 57 -21.82 13.83 17.28
CA ASN A 57 -21.10 12.59 17.04
C ASN A 57 -20.24 12.66 15.76
N TRP A 58 -20.78 13.24 14.68
CA TRP A 58 -20.06 13.41 13.40
C TRP A 58 -18.87 14.35 13.52
N CYS A 59 -19.03 15.49 14.20
CA CYS A 59 -17.95 16.46 14.44
C CYS A 59 -16.83 15.89 15.33
N SER A 60 -17.17 14.95 16.21
CA SER A 60 -16.22 14.27 17.09
C SER A 60 -15.50 13.08 16.44
N GLY A 61 -15.86 12.69 15.21
CA GLY A 61 -15.36 11.48 14.57
C GLY A 61 -15.85 10.15 15.18
N ARG A 62 -16.62 10.18 16.28
CA ARG A 62 -17.01 9.00 17.04
C ARG A 62 -17.94 8.04 16.29
N HIS A 63 -18.89 8.57 15.52
CA HIS A 63 -19.82 7.76 14.74
C HIS A 63 -20.16 8.48 13.45
N LEU A 64 -19.69 7.99 12.31
CA LEU A 64 -20.05 8.54 11.00
C LEU A 64 -21.45 8.09 10.57
N PRO A 65 -22.18 8.89 9.77
CA PRO A 65 -23.47 8.48 9.20
C PRO A 65 -23.32 7.22 8.34
N ASP A 66 -24.36 6.39 8.26
CA ASP A 66 -24.33 5.14 7.48
C ASP A 66 -24.17 5.36 5.98
N ARG A 67 -24.77 6.44 5.47
CA ARG A 67 -24.73 6.83 4.06
C ARG A 67 -24.33 8.30 3.93
N PHE A 68 -23.64 8.64 2.85
CA PHE A 68 -23.25 10.03 2.58
C PHE A 68 -24.48 10.95 2.43
N ASP A 69 -25.57 10.43 1.85
CA ASP A 69 -26.83 11.17 1.67
C ASP A 69 -27.41 11.71 2.98
N THR A 70 -27.08 11.08 4.12
CA THR A 70 -27.52 11.52 5.45
C THR A 70 -26.82 12.81 5.89
N ILE A 71 -25.58 13.04 5.47
CA ILE A 71 -24.78 14.21 5.84
C ILE A 71 -24.67 15.25 4.71
N ALA A 72 -24.90 14.85 3.46
CA ALA A 72 -24.79 15.72 2.29
C ALA A 72 -25.61 17.01 2.41
N PRO A 73 -26.87 17.02 2.90
CA PRO A 73 -27.64 18.24 3.08
C PRO A 73 -26.99 19.24 4.07
N VAL A 74 -26.36 18.73 5.13
CA VAL A 74 -25.61 19.54 6.11
C VAL A 74 -24.39 20.17 5.46
N LEU A 75 -23.64 19.39 4.69
CA LEU A 75 -22.44 19.84 3.99
C LEU A 75 -22.78 20.91 2.95
N VAL A 76 -23.82 20.70 2.13
CA VAL A 76 -24.26 21.68 1.14
C VAL A 76 -24.63 23.00 1.82
N TRP A 77 -25.44 22.95 2.89
CA TRP A 77 -25.84 24.14 3.62
C TRP A 77 -24.64 24.90 4.21
N LEU A 78 -23.70 24.19 4.84
CA LEU A 78 -22.49 24.79 5.40
C LEU A 78 -21.56 25.36 4.32
N ILE A 79 -21.40 24.69 3.18
CA ILE A 79 -20.57 25.16 2.06
C ILE A 79 -21.13 26.45 1.48
N VAL A 80 -22.45 26.52 1.25
CA VAL A 80 -23.11 27.74 0.76
C VAL A 80 -22.89 28.87 1.75
N ARG A 81 -23.16 28.62 3.04
CA ARG A 81 -22.98 29.62 4.09
C ARG A 81 -21.53 30.09 4.23
N ALA A 82 -20.55 29.19 4.14
CA ALA A 82 -19.13 29.53 4.18
C ALA A 82 -18.72 30.41 2.98
N ARG A 83 -19.28 30.16 1.79
CA ARG A 83 -19.06 31.02 0.62
C ARG A 83 -19.67 32.40 0.83
N ASP A 84 -20.89 32.50 1.37
CA ASP A 84 -21.53 33.78 1.66
C ASP A 84 -20.71 34.61 2.65
N GLN A 85 -20.14 33.96 3.69
CA GLN A 85 -19.22 34.62 4.64
C GLN A 85 -17.94 35.11 3.97
N ALA A 86 -17.35 34.30 3.08
CA ALA A 86 -16.16 34.70 2.33
C ALA A 86 -16.44 35.90 1.41
N LEU A 87 -17.61 35.94 0.76
CA LEU A 87 -18.04 37.05 -0.11
C LEU A 87 -18.36 38.33 0.69
N ALA A 88 -18.93 38.20 1.89
CA ALA A 88 -19.17 39.33 2.79
C ALA A 88 -17.85 39.89 3.36
N ALA A 89 -16.86 39.03 3.63
CA ALA A 89 -15.55 39.45 4.08
C ALA A 89 -14.74 40.15 2.97
N SER A 90 -14.83 39.66 1.73
CA SER A 90 -14.12 40.24 0.58
C SER A 90 -14.68 41.59 0.12
N SER A 91 -15.94 41.90 0.45
CA SER A 91 -16.55 43.21 0.18
C SER A 91 -16.18 44.28 1.21
N GLY A 92 -15.52 43.91 2.31
CA GLY A 92 -15.15 44.82 3.41
C GLY A 92 -13.66 45.20 3.53
N GLN A 93 -12.70 44.42 3.01
CA GLN A 93 -11.29 44.62 3.37
C GLN A 93 -10.27 44.24 2.29
N ALA A 94 -9.51 45.23 1.81
CA ALA A 94 -8.21 45.04 1.14
C ALA A 94 -7.08 44.95 2.19
N ARG A 95 -6.76 43.74 2.68
CA ARG A 95 -5.39 43.36 3.09
C ARG A 95 -5.28 41.87 3.41
N ALA A 96 -4.16 41.31 2.95
CA ALA A 96 -3.72 39.93 3.03
C ALA A 96 -3.73 39.30 4.43
N ALA A 97 -4.21 38.06 4.50
CA ALA A 97 -3.59 36.94 5.20
C ALA A 97 -4.16 35.64 4.59
N GLU A 98 -3.26 34.72 4.30
CA GLU A 98 -3.43 33.34 3.82
C GLU A 98 -4.75 32.69 4.28
N ALA A 99 -5.71 32.59 3.37
CA ALA A 99 -6.96 31.89 3.64
C ALA A 99 -6.70 30.38 3.61
N PRO A 100 -7.04 29.62 4.68
CA PRO A 100 -6.94 28.17 4.63
C PRO A 100 -7.89 27.66 3.55
N ALA A 101 -7.48 26.58 2.87
CA ALA A 101 -8.18 25.89 1.78
C ALA A 101 -9.69 26.17 1.73
N GLY A 102 -10.15 26.75 0.62
CA GLY A 102 -11.56 27.12 0.43
C GLY A 102 -12.53 25.96 0.68
N PRO A 103 -13.83 26.24 0.92
CA PRO A 103 -14.81 25.22 1.27
C PRO A 103 -14.82 24.12 0.20
N GLY A 104 -14.30 22.95 0.58
CA GLY A 104 -14.10 21.82 -0.33
C GLY A 104 -15.39 21.46 -1.06
N SER A 105 -15.28 21.06 -2.33
CA SER A 105 -16.44 20.65 -3.13
C SER A 105 -17.12 19.41 -2.53
N ILE A 106 -18.40 19.19 -2.83
CA ILE A 106 -19.13 17.98 -2.38
C ILE A 106 -18.40 16.69 -2.78
N ARG A 107 -17.73 16.68 -3.94
CA ARG A 107 -16.90 15.55 -4.36
C ARG A 107 -15.68 15.31 -3.45
N HIS A 108 -15.07 16.38 -2.91
CA HIS A 108 -14.01 16.26 -1.91
C HIS A 108 -14.55 15.68 -0.58
N TRP A 109 -15.71 16.14 -0.14
CA TRP A 109 -16.38 15.59 1.06
C TRP A 109 -16.81 14.14 0.91
N TYR A 110 -17.29 13.74 -0.27
CA TYR A 110 -17.60 12.35 -0.56
C TYR A 110 -16.35 11.48 -0.43
N ARG A 111 -15.21 11.93 -0.95
CA ARG A 111 -13.92 11.22 -0.80
C ARG A 111 -13.51 11.07 0.66
N LEU A 112 -13.53 12.16 1.44
CA LEU A 112 -13.23 12.10 2.88
C LEU A 112 -14.16 11.13 3.62
N PHE A 113 -15.47 11.15 3.30
CA PHE A 113 -16.44 10.24 3.90
C PHE A 113 -16.17 8.78 3.54
N THR A 114 -15.85 8.48 2.28
CA THR A 114 -15.51 7.12 1.86
C THR A 114 -14.21 6.63 2.50
N THR A 115 -13.19 7.49 2.62
CA THR A 115 -11.93 7.17 3.32
C THR A 115 -12.19 6.91 4.82
N ALA A 116 -13.07 7.69 5.44
CA ALA A 116 -13.46 7.53 6.84
C ALA A 116 -14.30 6.27 7.12
N LYS A 117 -14.93 5.72 6.08
CA LYS A 117 -15.81 4.53 6.15
C LYS A 117 -15.12 3.24 5.68
N ALA A 118 -14.01 3.34 4.96
CA ALA A 118 -13.28 2.17 4.48
C ALA A 118 -12.78 1.37 5.69
N PRO A 119 -12.97 0.03 5.72
CA PRO A 119 -12.34 -0.82 6.71
C PRO A 119 -10.83 -0.60 6.60
N THR A 120 -10.18 -0.31 7.73
CA THR A 120 -8.73 -0.06 7.88
C THR A 120 -7.91 -1.34 7.67
N THR A 121 -8.10 -1.99 6.53
CA THR A 121 -7.36 -3.15 6.05
C THR A 121 -6.96 -2.89 4.60
N SER A 122 -6.12 -1.87 4.42
CA SER A 122 -5.20 -1.63 3.31
C SER A 122 -4.69 -0.21 3.53
N GLY A 123 -3.38 0.01 3.47
CA GLY A 123 -2.76 1.31 3.74
C GLY A 123 -3.37 2.44 2.91
N ASP A 124 -3.27 3.67 3.40
CA ASP A 124 -3.76 4.85 2.66
C ASP A 124 -2.76 5.21 1.55
N HIS A 125 -2.79 4.46 0.44
CA HIS A 125 -1.89 4.66 -0.71
C HIS A 125 -2.04 6.06 -1.32
N THR A 126 -3.22 6.68 -1.21
CA THR A 126 -3.45 8.05 -1.71
C THR A 126 -2.71 9.08 -0.85
N ALA A 127 -2.76 8.95 0.47
CA ALA A 127 -1.99 9.80 1.37
C ALA A 127 -0.48 9.54 1.24
N ALA A 128 -0.07 8.29 1.07
CA ALA A 128 1.34 7.92 0.89
C ALA A 128 1.93 8.48 -0.42
N ILE A 129 1.21 8.37 -1.54
CA ILE A 129 1.58 8.97 -2.84
C ILE A 129 1.59 10.50 -2.73
N GLY A 130 0.65 11.11 -2.01
CA GLY A 130 0.60 12.56 -1.80
C GLY A 130 1.78 13.10 -0.95
N ALA A 131 2.17 12.39 0.11
CA ALA A 131 3.31 12.75 0.96
C ALA A 131 4.65 12.62 0.21
N ALA A 132 4.78 11.53 -0.54
CA ALA A 132 5.90 11.24 -1.43
C ALA A 132 6.18 12.38 -2.43
N GLU A 133 5.15 12.90 -3.10
CA GLU A 133 5.29 13.99 -4.07
C GLU A 133 5.55 15.35 -3.42
N LEU A 134 4.91 15.65 -2.28
CA LEU A 134 5.11 16.92 -1.56
C LEU A 134 6.59 17.11 -1.22
N LEU A 135 7.25 16.03 -0.79
CA LEU A 135 8.66 16.02 -0.41
C LEU A 135 9.61 16.10 -1.63
N LEU A 136 9.23 15.54 -2.79
CA LEU A 136 9.99 15.70 -4.04
C LEU A 136 9.86 17.11 -4.63
N ALA A 137 8.67 17.71 -4.53
CA ALA A 137 8.38 19.03 -5.09
C ALA A 137 8.93 20.18 -4.23
N HIS A 138 9.08 19.95 -2.92
CA HIS A 138 9.61 20.92 -1.97
C HIS A 138 10.70 20.26 -1.12
N PRO A 139 11.91 20.05 -1.67
CA PRO A 139 13.03 19.59 -0.88
C PRO A 139 13.35 20.67 0.16
N ASP A 140 12.86 20.47 1.38
CA ASP A 140 13.10 21.37 2.50
C ASP A 140 14.62 21.36 2.78
N PRO A 141 15.33 22.50 2.85
CA PRO A 141 16.79 22.53 3.05
C PRO A 141 17.28 21.95 4.39
N GLY A 142 16.40 21.35 5.20
CA GLY A 142 16.73 20.66 6.45
C GLY A 142 15.97 19.34 6.68
N VAL A 143 15.11 18.88 5.76
CA VAL A 143 14.60 17.51 5.78
C VAL A 143 15.53 16.69 4.89
N ASP A 144 16.22 15.71 5.48
CA ASP A 144 17.11 14.84 4.73
C ASP A 144 16.32 14.24 3.55
N ALA A 145 16.75 14.51 2.32
CA ALA A 145 16.14 13.99 1.08
C ALA A 145 15.93 12.46 1.12
N HIS A 146 16.67 11.79 2.01
CA HIS A 146 16.53 10.39 2.36
C HIS A 146 15.15 10.01 2.95
N LEU A 147 14.57 10.82 3.85
CA LEU A 147 13.25 10.56 4.45
C LEU A 147 12.11 10.67 3.43
N ALA A 148 12.27 11.58 2.45
CA ALA A 148 11.36 11.71 1.32
C ALA A 148 11.38 10.47 0.42
N GLU A 149 12.60 10.06 0.05
CA GLU A 149 12.84 8.86 -0.75
C GLU A 149 12.33 7.58 -0.06
N GLU A 150 12.47 7.53 1.26
CA GLU A 150 11.97 6.44 2.12
C GLU A 150 10.44 6.38 2.18
N GLN A 151 9.74 7.51 2.27
CA GLN A 151 8.28 7.55 2.23
C GLN A 151 7.71 7.21 0.83
N ILE A 152 8.37 7.66 -0.24
CA ILE A 152 8.05 7.28 -1.62
C ILE A 152 8.19 5.77 -1.79
N ALA A 153 9.28 5.20 -1.29
CA ALA A 153 9.50 3.77 -1.32
C ALA A 153 8.47 2.99 -0.52
N ALA A 154 8.11 3.46 0.67
CA ALA A 154 7.04 2.86 1.46
C ALA A 154 5.70 2.87 0.71
N ALA A 155 5.36 3.95 0.00
CA ALA A 155 4.16 4.03 -0.83
C ALA A 155 4.20 3.03 -2.02
N ILE A 156 5.35 2.89 -2.67
CA ILE A 156 5.57 1.99 -3.81
C ILE A 156 5.54 0.52 -3.36
N VAL A 157 6.13 0.20 -2.21
CA VAL A 157 6.17 -1.15 -1.61
C VAL A 157 4.77 -1.68 -1.27
N GLN A 158 3.80 -0.77 -1.09
CA GLN A 158 2.40 -1.09 -0.83
C GLN A 158 1.61 -1.31 -2.13
N LEU A 159 2.11 -0.88 -3.29
CA LEU A 159 1.49 -1.19 -4.59
C LEU A 159 1.79 -2.65 -4.96
N THR A 160 0.92 -3.57 -4.56
CA THR A 160 1.02 -4.98 -4.95
C THR A 160 -0.31 -5.48 -5.49
N GLY A 161 -0.29 -6.26 -6.56
CA GLY A 161 -1.50 -6.87 -7.15
C GLY A 161 -2.18 -7.92 -6.25
N ILE A 162 -1.53 -8.30 -5.15
CA ILE A 162 -1.92 -9.41 -4.27
C ILE A 162 -2.00 -8.89 -2.83
N ASP A 163 -3.06 -9.29 -2.13
CA ASP A 163 -3.20 -9.06 -0.70
C ASP A 163 -2.20 -9.94 0.03
N PRO A 164 -1.25 -9.36 0.79
CA PRO A 164 -0.26 -10.13 1.53
C PRO A 164 -0.86 -11.08 2.58
N THR A 165 -2.08 -10.84 3.04
CA THR A 165 -2.75 -11.60 4.10
C THR A 165 -3.52 -12.79 3.54
N THR A 166 -4.29 -12.56 2.48
CA THR A 166 -5.17 -13.58 1.90
C THR A 166 -4.52 -14.31 0.73
N GLY A 167 -3.48 -13.71 0.12
CA GLY A 167 -2.88 -14.22 -1.10
C GLY A 167 -3.75 -14.05 -2.34
N GLU A 168 -4.90 -13.41 -2.18
CA GLU A 168 -5.86 -13.18 -3.24
C GLU A 168 -5.52 -11.91 -4.02
N PRO A 169 -5.85 -11.86 -5.31
CA PRO A 169 -5.95 -10.63 -6.07
C PRO A 169 -6.69 -9.53 -5.30
N VAL A 170 -6.03 -8.42 -4.98
CA VAL A 170 -6.79 -7.20 -4.65
C VAL A 170 -7.27 -6.68 -5.99
N ALA A 171 -8.50 -7.01 -6.37
CA ALA A 171 -9.01 -6.66 -7.68
C ALA A 171 -10.15 -5.66 -7.53
N THR A 172 -9.90 -4.43 -8.00
CA THR A 172 -10.98 -3.54 -8.42
C THR A 172 -11.18 -3.70 -9.92
N ASP A 173 -12.40 -4.00 -10.35
CA ASP A 173 -12.75 -4.03 -11.76
C ASP A 173 -12.90 -2.58 -12.26
N VAL A 174 -12.01 -2.16 -13.17
CA VAL A 174 -12.04 -0.81 -13.76
C VAL A 174 -12.21 -0.94 -15.28
N PRO A 175 -13.11 -0.16 -15.91
CA PRO A 175 -13.23 -0.14 -17.37
C PRO A 175 -11.90 0.26 -18.02
N ALA A 176 -11.43 -0.50 -19.02
CA ALA A 176 -10.21 -0.17 -19.76
C ALA A 176 -10.24 1.24 -20.37
N THR A 177 -11.42 1.76 -20.68
CA THR A 177 -11.65 3.13 -21.19
C THR A 177 -11.41 4.24 -20.18
N ALA A 178 -11.29 3.92 -18.88
CA ALA A 178 -11.02 4.90 -17.84
C ALA A 178 -9.54 5.33 -17.78
N LEU A 179 -8.69 4.74 -18.62
CA LEU A 179 -7.24 4.86 -18.53
C LEU A 179 -6.60 5.27 -19.85
N PRO A 180 -5.40 5.88 -19.77
CA PRO A 180 -4.55 6.09 -20.92
C PRO A 180 -4.14 4.79 -21.60
N ALA A 181 -3.88 4.84 -22.91
CA ALA A 181 -3.59 3.67 -23.73
C ALA A 181 -2.31 2.91 -23.31
N ASP A 182 -1.37 3.59 -22.67
CA ASP A 182 -0.10 3.07 -22.14
C ASP A 182 -0.23 2.41 -20.76
N ALA A 183 -1.36 2.57 -20.09
CA ALA A 183 -1.54 2.11 -18.71
C ALA A 183 -1.54 0.59 -18.57
N ALA A 184 -2.20 -0.10 -19.50
CA ALA A 184 -2.28 -1.55 -19.48
C ALA A 184 -0.89 -2.20 -19.58
N ASP A 185 -0.04 -1.68 -20.46
CA ASP A 185 1.31 -2.20 -20.68
C ASP A 185 2.21 -1.97 -19.46
N LEU A 186 2.19 -0.76 -18.89
CA LEU A 186 3.01 -0.42 -17.70
C LEU A 186 2.60 -1.24 -16.48
N LEU A 187 1.31 -1.44 -16.25
CA LEU A 187 0.84 -2.22 -15.10
C LEU A 187 1.06 -3.71 -15.29
N SER A 188 0.91 -4.21 -16.52
CA SER A 188 1.27 -5.58 -16.87
C SER A 188 2.76 -5.82 -16.63
N ALA A 189 3.62 -4.89 -17.07
CA ALA A 189 5.06 -4.95 -16.82
C ALA A 189 5.42 -4.90 -15.32
N ALA A 190 4.64 -4.19 -14.52
CA ALA A 190 4.80 -4.13 -13.06
C ALA A 190 4.13 -5.31 -12.31
N GLY A 191 3.45 -6.23 -13.01
CA GLY A 191 2.72 -7.34 -12.41
C GLY A 191 1.48 -6.92 -11.61
N LEU A 192 0.98 -5.70 -11.82
CA LEU A 192 -0.17 -5.13 -11.09
C LEU A 192 -1.52 -5.42 -11.75
N THR A 193 -1.53 -6.06 -12.91
CA THR A 193 -2.74 -6.57 -13.57
C THR A 193 -2.87 -8.07 -13.38
N ILE A 194 -4.13 -8.51 -13.30
CA ILE A 194 -4.47 -9.93 -13.30
C ILE A 194 -5.42 -10.15 -14.46
N THR A 195 -4.97 -10.91 -15.45
CA THR A 195 -5.81 -11.34 -16.57
C THR A 195 -6.80 -12.37 -16.05
N ALA A 196 -7.98 -11.91 -15.61
CA ALA A 196 -9.10 -12.82 -15.42
C ALA A 196 -9.56 -13.34 -16.79
N PRO A 197 -9.86 -14.64 -16.95
CA PRO A 197 -10.45 -15.15 -18.17
C PRO A 197 -11.77 -14.40 -18.38
N ALA A 198 -11.91 -13.74 -19.53
CA ALA A 198 -13.06 -12.91 -19.86
C ALA A 198 -14.35 -13.69 -19.64
N SER A 199 -15.04 -13.42 -18.53
CA SER A 199 -16.41 -13.88 -18.36
C SER A 199 -17.22 -13.21 -19.44
N THR A 200 -17.82 -14.03 -20.30
CA THR A 200 -18.62 -13.65 -21.46
C THR A 200 -19.51 -12.44 -21.18
N HIS A 201 -19.28 -11.37 -21.95
CA HIS A 201 -20.18 -10.24 -22.17
C HIS A 201 -20.31 -9.21 -21.03
N THR A 202 -19.26 -8.45 -20.80
CA THR A 202 -19.34 -7.04 -20.36
C THR A 202 -17.98 -6.40 -20.70
N ALA A 203 -17.91 -5.07 -20.74
CA ALA A 203 -16.74 -4.29 -21.16
C ALA A 203 -15.37 -4.88 -20.74
N GLU A 204 -14.32 -4.66 -21.53
CA GLU A 204 -12.94 -5.05 -21.18
C GLU A 204 -12.57 -4.41 -19.83
N LEU A 205 -12.74 -5.19 -18.76
CA LEU A 205 -12.45 -4.80 -17.39
C LEU A 205 -11.04 -5.27 -17.09
N VAL A 206 -10.17 -4.33 -16.77
CA VAL A 206 -8.84 -4.63 -16.25
C VAL A 206 -8.98 -4.70 -14.73
N ARG A 207 -8.29 -5.67 -14.10
CA ARG A 207 -8.26 -5.87 -12.64
C ARG A 207 -6.97 -5.33 -12.04
N TRP A 208 -7.11 -4.55 -10.98
CA TRP A 208 -6.05 -3.73 -10.39
C TRP A 208 -6.02 -3.88 -8.88
N ALA A 209 -4.80 -3.83 -8.33
CA ALA A 209 -4.50 -3.77 -6.90
C ALA A 209 -5.36 -2.75 -6.12
N ASP A 210 -5.61 -1.57 -6.70
CA ASP A 210 -6.24 -0.47 -5.98
C ASP A 210 -7.10 0.39 -6.94
N ALA A 211 -8.33 0.66 -6.53
CA ALA A 211 -9.29 1.55 -7.18
C ALA A 211 -8.79 3.01 -7.29
N SER A 212 -7.80 3.40 -6.49
CA SER A 212 -7.22 4.75 -6.49
C SER A 212 -6.25 5.00 -7.65
N ILE A 213 -5.64 3.95 -8.21
CA ILE A 213 -4.60 4.04 -9.25
C ILE A 213 -5.09 4.80 -10.50
N PRO A 214 -6.27 4.53 -11.07
CA PRO A 214 -6.76 5.30 -12.22
C PRO A 214 -6.98 6.78 -11.90
N LEU A 215 -7.37 7.12 -10.67
CA LEU A 215 -7.59 8.51 -10.24
C LEU A 215 -6.27 9.26 -10.02
N LEU A 216 -5.18 8.53 -9.84
CA LEU A 216 -3.84 9.04 -9.61
C LEU A 216 -2.90 8.68 -10.78
N TRP A 217 -3.43 8.28 -11.94
CA TRP A 217 -2.64 7.67 -13.00
C TRP A 217 -1.45 8.54 -13.44
N ASP A 218 -1.72 9.81 -13.73
CA ASP A 218 -0.69 10.78 -14.14
C ASP A 218 0.46 10.91 -13.11
N ARG A 219 0.17 10.59 -11.84
CA ARG A 219 1.10 10.67 -10.71
C ARG A 219 1.81 9.34 -10.44
N ALA A 220 1.08 8.23 -10.57
CA ALA A 220 1.57 6.89 -10.32
C ALA A 220 2.44 6.36 -11.47
N ALA A 221 2.13 6.72 -12.73
CA ALA A 221 2.79 6.16 -13.92
C ALA A 221 4.32 6.32 -13.90
N PRO A 222 4.92 7.50 -13.60
CA PRO A 222 6.38 7.64 -13.56
C PRO A 222 7.06 6.81 -12.46
N LEU A 223 6.37 6.60 -11.33
CA LEU A 223 6.88 5.78 -10.23
C LEU A 223 6.80 4.29 -10.57
N ILE A 224 5.68 3.86 -11.15
CA ILE A 224 5.48 2.50 -11.64
C ILE A 224 6.53 2.19 -12.71
N GLU A 225 6.74 3.09 -13.68
CA GLU A 225 7.75 2.93 -14.73
C GLU A 225 9.16 2.80 -14.14
N ARG A 226 9.53 3.64 -13.18
CA ARG A 226 10.85 3.60 -12.54
C ARG A 226 11.09 2.29 -11.76
N HIS A 227 10.07 1.76 -11.11
CA HIS A 227 10.20 0.62 -10.18
C HIS A 227 9.54 -0.68 -10.68
N HIS A 228 9.12 -0.76 -11.95
CA HIS A 228 8.32 -1.87 -12.47
C HIS A 228 8.95 -3.25 -12.23
N LEU A 229 10.27 -3.41 -12.39
CA LEU A 229 10.94 -4.69 -12.15
C LEU A 229 10.88 -5.13 -10.68
N ALA A 230 10.98 -4.17 -9.76
CA ALA A 230 10.90 -4.44 -8.33
C ALA A 230 9.47 -4.77 -7.90
N LEU A 231 8.49 -4.04 -8.45
CA LEU A 231 7.07 -4.29 -8.25
C LEU A 231 6.65 -5.66 -8.80
N ALA A 232 7.14 -6.02 -9.98
CA ALA A 232 6.89 -7.33 -10.58
C ALA A 232 7.51 -8.46 -9.75
N ALA A 233 8.77 -8.30 -9.31
CA ALA A 233 9.44 -9.27 -8.45
C ALA A 233 8.70 -9.45 -7.11
N ARG A 234 8.26 -8.34 -6.49
CA ARG A 234 7.53 -8.34 -5.23
C ARG A 234 6.14 -8.99 -5.37
N THR A 235 5.39 -8.64 -6.41
CA THR A 235 4.05 -9.19 -6.65
C THR A 235 4.13 -10.67 -7.00
N GLY A 236 5.11 -11.07 -7.83
CA GLY A 236 5.37 -12.48 -8.12
C GLY A 236 5.71 -13.28 -6.86
N LEU A 237 6.61 -12.75 -6.02
CA LEU A 237 6.99 -13.39 -4.76
C LEU A 237 5.80 -13.57 -3.82
N LEU A 238 4.95 -12.56 -3.66
CA LEU A 238 3.73 -12.66 -2.84
C LEU A 238 2.76 -13.70 -3.40
N ALA A 239 2.56 -13.73 -4.72
CA ALA A 239 1.69 -14.70 -5.37
C ALA A 239 2.20 -16.14 -5.23
N ASP A 240 3.51 -16.35 -5.39
CA ASP A 240 4.16 -17.66 -5.20
C ASP A 240 4.09 -18.10 -3.74
N ALA A 241 4.38 -17.19 -2.81
CA ALA A 241 4.26 -17.45 -1.38
C ALA A 241 2.83 -17.84 -1.00
N ALA A 242 1.82 -17.12 -1.50
CA ALA A 242 0.42 -17.44 -1.29
C ALA A 242 0.06 -18.84 -1.80
N ARG A 243 0.43 -19.17 -3.05
CA ARG A 243 0.22 -20.50 -3.62
C ARG A 243 0.87 -21.60 -2.79
N TRP A 244 2.09 -21.37 -2.34
CA TRP A 244 2.83 -22.33 -1.52
C TRP A 244 2.20 -22.48 -0.13
N HIS A 245 1.70 -21.41 0.49
CA HIS A 245 0.98 -21.52 1.76
C HIS A 245 -0.33 -22.30 1.62
N ALA A 246 -1.05 -22.11 0.51
CA ALA A 246 -2.26 -22.87 0.22
C ALA A 246 -1.98 -24.36 -0.03
N GLN A 247 -0.88 -24.67 -0.74
CA GLN A 247 -0.46 -26.02 -1.03
C GLN A 247 1.08 -26.13 -1.04
N PRO A 248 1.69 -26.53 0.09
CA PRO A 248 3.15 -26.62 0.18
C PRO A 248 3.70 -27.72 -0.73
N ASP A 249 4.41 -27.30 -1.78
CA ASP A 249 5.11 -28.20 -2.71
C ASP A 249 6.60 -27.80 -2.81
N PRO A 250 7.56 -28.71 -2.53
CA PRO A 250 8.98 -28.43 -2.70
C PRO A 250 9.37 -28.02 -4.14
N HIS A 251 8.60 -28.42 -5.15
CA HIS A 251 8.90 -28.12 -6.55
C HIS A 251 8.54 -26.70 -6.97
N THR A 252 7.75 -25.97 -6.15
CA THR A 252 7.39 -24.57 -6.40
C THR A 252 8.33 -23.57 -5.74
N LEU A 253 9.28 -24.05 -4.93
CA LEU A 253 10.30 -23.22 -4.30
C LEU A 253 11.26 -22.64 -5.32
N TYR A 254 11.77 -21.43 -5.05
CA TYR A 254 12.71 -20.78 -5.95
C TYR A 254 14.06 -21.50 -5.99
N THR A 255 14.56 -21.66 -7.21
CA THR A 255 15.96 -22.03 -7.46
C THR A 255 16.90 -20.91 -7.04
N TRP A 256 18.20 -21.21 -6.88
CA TRP A 256 19.20 -20.19 -6.53
C TRP A 256 19.26 -19.03 -7.54
N GLN A 257 18.99 -19.29 -8.83
CA GLN A 257 18.95 -18.26 -9.87
C GLN A 257 17.74 -17.34 -9.70
N GLN A 258 16.57 -17.92 -9.43
CA GLN A 258 15.34 -17.16 -9.18
C GLN A 258 15.47 -16.31 -7.90
N LEU A 259 16.03 -16.86 -6.82
CA LEU A 259 16.33 -16.11 -5.61
C LEU A 259 17.27 -14.92 -5.89
N THR A 260 18.34 -15.15 -6.66
CA THR A 260 19.32 -14.09 -6.96
C THR A 260 18.70 -12.98 -7.80
N THR A 261 17.92 -13.33 -8.83
CA THR A 261 17.23 -12.34 -9.67
C THR A 261 16.16 -11.59 -8.89
N CYS A 262 15.32 -12.30 -8.14
CA CYS A 262 14.28 -11.69 -7.30
C CYS A 262 14.89 -10.76 -6.25
N GLY A 263 15.92 -11.23 -5.53
CA GLY A 263 16.63 -10.46 -4.52
C GLY A 263 17.27 -9.19 -5.09
N ARG A 264 17.93 -9.28 -6.26
CA ARG A 264 18.48 -8.09 -6.95
C ARG A 264 17.41 -7.04 -7.22
N HIS A 265 16.25 -7.45 -7.71
CA HIS A 265 15.14 -6.53 -8.01
C HIS A 265 14.50 -5.98 -6.73
N LEU A 266 14.43 -6.76 -5.65
CA LEU A 266 13.91 -6.27 -4.36
C LEU A 266 14.88 -5.32 -3.66
N HIS A 267 16.19 -5.49 -3.83
CA HIS A 267 17.21 -4.61 -3.28
C HIS A 267 17.24 -3.22 -3.92
N THR A 268 16.57 -3.00 -5.07
CA THR A 268 16.39 -1.65 -5.61
C THR A 268 15.28 -0.87 -4.92
N LEU A 269 14.47 -1.53 -4.08
CA LEU A 269 13.54 -0.87 -3.18
C LEU A 269 14.30 -0.52 -1.89
N PRO A 270 14.11 0.69 -1.35
CA PRO A 270 14.57 1.00 -0.01
C PRO A 270 14.06 -0.03 1.00
N PRO A 271 14.89 -0.43 1.98
CA PRO A 271 14.48 -1.36 3.02
C PRO A 271 13.25 -0.77 3.70
N ALA A 272 12.16 -1.54 3.71
CA ALA A 272 10.93 -1.06 4.30
C ALA A 272 11.19 -0.82 5.80
N ILE A 273 10.95 0.39 6.30
CA ILE A 273 10.56 0.53 7.70
C ILE A 273 9.22 -0.21 7.79
N VAL A 274 9.31 -1.48 8.18
CA VAL A 274 8.16 -2.29 8.54
C VAL A 274 7.53 -1.59 9.74
N THR A 275 6.55 -0.72 9.49
CA THR A 275 5.58 -0.38 10.53
C THR A 275 4.81 -1.65 10.78
N THR A 276 5.30 -2.44 11.74
CA THR A 276 4.52 -3.49 12.37
C THR A 276 3.16 -2.91 12.73
N THR A 277 2.10 -3.62 12.36
CA THR A 277 0.71 -3.30 12.74
C THR A 277 0.52 -3.24 14.27
N GLU A 278 1.54 -3.59 15.04
CA GLU A 278 1.64 -3.34 16.47
C GLU A 278 2.50 -2.11 16.74
N GLY A 279 1.87 -1.03 17.22
CA GLY A 279 2.47 0.24 17.57
C GLY A 279 3.47 0.15 18.74
N THR A 280 4.62 -0.47 18.48
CA THR A 280 5.77 -0.41 19.37
C THR A 280 6.95 0.09 18.55
N THR A 281 7.28 1.36 18.72
CA THR A 281 8.57 1.95 18.36
C THR A 281 9.67 1.27 19.18
N ALA A 282 10.05 0.06 18.78
CA ALA A 282 11.26 -0.59 19.26
C ALA A 282 12.41 -0.17 18.35
N LEU A 283 12.88 1.07 18.52
CA LEU A 283 14.21 1.50 18.06
C LEU A 283 15.25 0.85 19.00
N ALA A 284 15.27 -0.47 19.07
CA ALA A 284 16.10 -1.26 19.96
C ALA A 284 16.92 -2.24 19.12
N ALA A 285 18.13 -1.80 18.77
CA ALA A 285 19.28 -2.64 18.38
C ALA A 285 18.91 -3.95 17.66
N GLN A 286 18.43 -3.86 16.43
CA GLN A 286 18.35 -5.02 15.56
C GLN A 286 19.78 -5.55 15.32
N PRO A 287 20.04 -6.86 15.48
CA PRO A 287 21.32 -7.45 15.08
C PRO A 287 21.56 -7.17 13.59
N PRO A 288 22.83 -7.10 13.14
CA PRO A 288 23.13 -6.78 11.75
C PRO A 288 22.34 -7.73 10.84
N THR A 289 21.41 -7.17 10.06
CA THR A 289 20.57 -7.90 9.13
C THR A 289 21.47 -8.57 8.11
N ARG A 290 21.75 -9.86 8.33
CA ARG A 290 22.65 -10.62 7.50
C ARG A 290 22.03 -10.75 6.11
N ALA A 291 22.69 -10.19 5.10
CA ALA A 291 22.26 -10.33 3.71
C ALA A 291 22.08 -11.81 3.35
N TYR A 292 21.02 -12.10 2.59
CA TYR A 292 20.76 -13.44 2.11
C TYR A 292 21.83 -13.86 1.10
N ARG A 293 22.30 -15.11 1.21
CA ARG A 293 23.38 -15.66 0.37
C ARG A 293 23.10 -15.62 -1.15
N PHE A 294 21.82 -15.69 -1.51
CA PHE A 294 21.28 -15.70 -2.87
C PHE A 294 20.34 -14.50 -3.08
N GLY A 295 20.52 -13.42 -2.30
CA GLY A 295 19.67 -12.22 -2.37
C GLY A 295 20.29 -11.04 -3.09
N ASP A 296 21.55 -11.14 -3.55
CA ASP A 296 22.29 -10.04 -4.22
C ASP A 296 22.23 -8.71 -3.44
N GLY A 297 22.39 -8.76 -2.12
CA GLY A 297 22.27 -7.61 -1.22
C GLY A 297 20.93 -7.54 -0.47
N ALA A 298 19.88 -8.22 -0.95
CA ALA A 298 18.60 -8.26 -0.24
C ALA A 298 18.75 -8.83 1.18
N THR A 299 18.18 -8.10 2.13
CA THR A 299 18.04 -8.48 3.54
C THR A 299 16.58 -8.86 3.84
N ALA A 300 16.32 -9.37 5.05
CA ALA A 300 14.96 -9.67 5.52
C ALA A 300 14.00 -8.47 5.43
N GLU A 301 14.51 -7.23 5.52
CA GLU A 301 13.71 -6.00 5.43
C GLU A 301 13.17 -5.73 4.02
N HIS A 302 13.79 -6.30 2.98
CA HIS A 302 13.35 -6.17 1.59
C HIS A 302 12.27 -7.21 1.24
N ILE A 303 12.17 -8.28 2.03
CA ILE A 303 11.22 -9.36 1.78
C ILE A 303 9.90 -9.04 2.50
N PRO A 304 8.75 -9.08 1.80
CA PRO A 304 7.46 -8.93 2.45
C PRO A 304 7.30 -9.96 3.58
N SER A 305 6.85 -9.53 4.77
CA SER A 305 6.66 -10.41 5.92
C SER A 305 5.89 -11.72 5.65
N PRO A 306 4.79 -11.73 4.87
CA PRO A 306 4.08 -12.98 4.56
C PRO A 306 4.83 -13.90 3.60
N ALA A 307 5.78 -13.37 2.83
CA ALA A 307 6.60 -14.14 1.92
C ALA A 307 7.88 -14.69 2.58
N LEU A 308 8.25 -14.21 3.79
CA LEU A 308 9.45 -14.65 4.50
C LEU A 308 9.53 -16.19 4.66
N PRO A 309 8.47 -16.92 5.08
CA PRO A 309 8.55 -18.38 5.22
C PRO A 309 8.86 -19.09 3.90
N PHE A 310 8.23 -18.64 2.80
CA PHE A 310 8.47 -19.18 1.45
C PHE A 310 9.89 -18.86 0.96
N TRP A 311 10.37 -17.65 1.23
CA TRP A 311 11.71 -17.20 0.89
C TRP A 311 12.79 -18.02 1.62
N ASP A 312 12.65 -18.22 2.93
CA ASP A 312 13.58 -19.00 3.75
C ASP A 312 13.57 -20.49 3.36
N ALA A 313 12.40 -21.05 3.06
CA ALA A 313 12.26 -22.42 2.55
C ALA A 313 12.97 -22.58 1.20
N SER A 314 12.79 -21.63 0.28
CA SER A 314 13.46 -21.59 -1.01
C SER A 314 14.98 -21.50 -0.87
N HIS A 315 15.45 -20.65 0.04
CA HIS A 315 16.87 -20.55 0.39
C HIS A 315 17.44 -21.88 0.86
N THR A 316 16.76 -22.53 1.80
CA THR A 316 17.18 -23.82 2.35
C THR A 316 17.23 -24.91 1.27
N ALA A 317 16.24 -24.93 0.37
CA ALA A 317 16.21 -25.86 -0.75
C ALA A 317 17.37 -25.63 -1.73
N ALA A 318 17.64 -24.37 -2.08
CA ALA A 318 18.75 -23.99 -2.95
C ALA A 318 20.12 -24.38 -2.36
N GLU A 319 20.32 -24.19 -1.05
CA GLU A 319 21.56 -24.61 -0.37
C GLU A 319 21.76 -26.12 -0.38
N ARG A 320 20.68 -26.89 -0.17
CA ARG A 320 20.72 -28.36 -0.29
C ARG A 320 21.11 -28.78 -1.70
N GLN A 321 20.50 -28.18 -2.72
CA GLN A 321 20.80 -28.49 -4.12
C GLN A 321 22.27 -28.22 -4.46
N LEU A 322 22.83 -27.08 -4.03
CA LEU A 322 24.23 -26.75 -4.23
C LEU A 322 25.17 -27.70 -3.48
N THR A 323 24.80 -28.13 -2.28
CA THR A 323 25.58 -29.10 -1.49
C THR A 323 25.62 -30.45 -2.20
N VAL A 324 24.49 -30.93 -2.69
CA VAL A 324 24.40 -32.17 -3.49
C VAL A 324 25.22 -32.05 -4.77
N HIS A 325 25.12 -30.95 -5.50
CA HIS A 325 25.90 -30.75 -6.73
C HIS A 325 27.41 -30.73 -6.44
N ARG A 326 27.86 -30.06 -5.37
CA ARG A 326 29.26 -30.07 -4.94
C ARG A 326 29.76 -31.47 -4.59
N LEU A 327 28.95 -32.26 -3.90
CA LEU A 327 29.29 -33.64 -3.54
C LEU A 327 29.42 -34.52 -4.79
N ILE A 328 28.48 -34.39 -5.73
CA ILE A 328 28.54 -35.10 -7.02
C ILE A 328 29.80 -34.70 -7.79
N MET A 329 30.08 -33.40 -7.93
CA MET A 329 31.28 -32.92 -8.64
C MET A 329 32.57 -33.40 -7.97
N ALA A 330 32.66 -33.35 -6.62
CA ALA A 330 33.80 -33.87 -5.89
C ALA A 330 33.99 -35.38 -6.11
N THR A 331 32.89 -36.14 -6.15
CA THR A 331 32.91 -37.59 -6.42
C THR A 331 33.39 -37.88 -7.84
N VAL A 332 32.89 -37.15 -8.84
CA VAL A 332 33.32 -37.27 -10.25
C VAL A 332 34.80 -36.95 -10.38
N ILE A 333 35.28 -35.86 -9.78
CA ILE A 333 36.70 -35.47 -9.80
C ILE A 333 37.56 -36.55 -9.14
N ALA A 334 37.14 -37.10 -8.00
CA ALA A 334 37.87 -38.16 -7.31
C ALA A 334 37.97 -39.45 -8.16
N VAL A 335 36.89 -39.83 -8.84
CA VAL A 335 36.87 -40.99 -9.76
C VAL A 335 37.81 -40.76 -10.96
N ILE A 336 37.79 -39.57 -11.55
CA ILE A 336 38.70 -39.21 -12.65
C ILE A 336 40.16 -39.26 -12.19
N ALA A 337 40.48 -38.66 -11.03
CA ALA A 337 41.83 -38.66 -10.48
C ALA A 337 42.32 -40.09 -10.20
N LEU A 338 41.46 -40.95 -9.64
CA LEU A 338 41.79 -42.35 -9.41
C LEU A 338 42.09 -43.08 -10.73
N ALA A 339 41.26 -42.88 -11.76
CA ALA A 339 41.46 -43.49 -13.07
C ALA A 339 42.80 -43.06 -13.71
N VAL A 340 43.15 -41.77 -13.61
CA VAL A 340 44.44 -41.24 -14.09
C VAL A 340 45.62 -41.86 -13.34
N ILE A 341 45.55 -41.97 -12.01
CA ILE A 341 46.59 -42.60 -11.19
C ILE A 341 46.76 -44.07 -11.59
N THR A 342 45.66 -44.81 -11.74
CA THR A 342 45.71 -46.22 -12.14
C THR A 342 46.30 -46.40 -13.54
N ALA A 343 45.98 -45.50 -14.48
CA ALA A 343 46.53 -45.53 -15.82
C ALA A 343 48.04 -45.20 -15.83
N ALA A 344 48.49 -44.26 -15.01
CA ALA A 344 49.90 -43.91 -14.86
C ALA A 344 50.72 -45.06 -14.27
N ILE A 345 50.20 -45.75 -13.24
CA ILE A 345 50.83 -46.93 -12.65
C ILE A 345 50.89 -48.07 -13.67
N ALA A 346 49.81 -48.34 -14.41
CA ALA A 346 49.79 -49.36 -15.45
C ALA A 346 50.82 -49.06 -16.55
N GLY A 347 50.90 -47.81 -17.01
CA GLY A 347 51.90 -47.38 -17.99
C GLY A 347 53.33 -47.61 -17.53
N ALA A 348 53.65 -47.23 -16.29
CA ALA A 348 54.99 -47.42 -15.70
C ALA A 348 55.39 -48.90 -15.52
N LEU A 349 54.43 -49.81 -15.35
CA LEU A 349 54.68 -51.25 -15.28
C LEU A 349 54.90 -51.90 -16.65
N THR A 350 54.45 -51.25 -17.73
CA THR A 350 54.57 -51.76 -19.11
C THR A 350 55.77 -51.20 -19.88
N SER A 351 56.39 -50.14 -19.39
CA SER A 351 57.61 -49.52 -19.95
C SER A 351 58.88 -50.10 -19.34
#